data_AF-E9H2I9-F1
#
_entry.id   AF-E9H2I9-F1
#
_cell.length_a   1.000
_cell.length_b   1.000
_cell.length_c   1.000
_cell.angle_alpha   90.00
_cell.angle_beta   90.00
_cell.angle_gamma   90.00
#
_symmetry.space_group_name_H-M   'P 1'
#
loop_
_entity.id
_entity.type
_entity.pdbx_description
1 polymer ?
#
loop_
_entity_poly.entity_id
_entity_poly.type
_entity_poly.pdbx_seq_one_letter_code
_entity_poly.pdbx_strand_id
1 'polypeptide(L)'
;MENVMIDIQKAADIQNDAFTKAVEKERALRKERLKGKEWQSRNEALHGAWTTEIRTIFVNAQLKRRSQFHSVCTVCKKSGRILVCCYDCKQHLCWECDYAFHFFNPLHARVYKTSKNYSTEQLLPTEFMNEFGQKI
;
A
#
# COMPACT_ATOMS: atom_id res chain seq x y z
N MET A 1 8.98 9.60 -24.96
CA MET A 1 8.38 9.02 -23.74
C MET A 1 8.79 7.57 -23.52
N GLU A 2 8.92 6.78 -24.58
CA GLU A 2 9.32 5.37 -24.55
C GLU A 2 10.71 5.13 -23.92
N ASN A 3 11.72 5.94 -24.27
CA ASN A 3 13.06 5.85 -23.67
C ASN A 3 13.07 6.08 -22.15
N VAL A 4 12.21 6.96 -21.62
CA VAL A 4 12.15 7.27 -20.18
C VAL A 4 11.56 6.09 -19.39
N MET A 5 10.58 5.37 -19.95
CA MET A 5 10.03 4.18 -19.30
C MET A 5 11.03 3.01 -19.29
N ILE A 6 11.83 2.85 -20.35
CA ILE A 6 12.88 1.84 -20.43
C ILE A 6 13.96 2.10 -19.36
N ASP A 7 14.34 3.36 -19.16
CA ASP A 7 15.35 3.74 -18.16
C ASP A 7 14.86 3.57 -16.72
N ILE A 8 13.56 3.83 -16.46
CA ILE A 8 12.93 3.59 -15.15
C ILE A 8 12.86 2.09 -14.83
N GLN A 9 12.50 1.25 -15.80
CA GLN A 9 12.42 -0.20 -15.62
C GLN A 9 13.82 -0.77 -15.33
N LYS A 10 14.84 -0.36 -16.08
CA LYS A 10 16.24 -0.75 -15.83
C LYS A 10 16.72 -0.33 -14.43
N ALA A 11 16.37 0.87 -13.97
CA ALA A 11 16.73 1.34 -12.63
C ALA A 11 16.03 0.51 -11.53
N ALA A 12 14.76 0.14 -11.73
CA ALA A 12 14.02 -0.71 -10.81
C ALA A 12 14.60 -2.13 -10.76
N ASP A 13 14.99 -2.70 -11.91
CA ASP A 13 15.59 -4.03 -12.00
C ASP A 13 16.97 -4.07 -11.33
N ILE A 14 17.80 -3.02 -11.50
CA ILE A 14 19.09 -2.88 -10.80
C ILE A 14 18.89 -2.78 -9.28
N GLN A 15 17.90 -2.01 -8.82
CA GLN A 15 17.56 -1.93 -7.39
C GLN A 15 17.07 -3.26 -6.84
N ASN A 16 16.30 -4.02 -7.63
CA ASN A 16 15.77 -5.32 -7.24
C ASN A 16 16.88 -6.40 -7.21
N ASP A 17 17.84 -6.36 -8.12
CA ASP A 17 19.03 -7.22 -8.12
C ASP A 17 19.93 -6.92 -6.91
N ALA A 18 20.20 -5.64 -6.63
CA ALA A 18 20.97 -5.23 -5.46
C ALA A 18 20.29 -5.63 -4.15
N PHE A 19 18.96 -5.53 -4.08
CA PHE A 19 18.18 -5.98 -2.94
C PHE A 19 18.24 -7.51 -2.78
N THR A 20 18.05 -8.26 -3.87
CA THR A 20 18.13 -9.72 -3.87
C THR A 20 19.49 -10.21 -3.38
N LYS A 21 20.58 -9.63 -3.90
CA LYS A 21 21.95 -9.94 -3.47
C LYS A 21 22.21 -9.60 -2.00
N ALA A 22 21.66 -8.49 -1.51
CA ALA A 22 21.77 -8.13 -0.09
C ALA A 22 21.03 -9.15 0.80
N VAL A 23 19.84 -9.60 0.38
CA VAL A 23 19.06 -10.62 1.08
C VAL A 23 19.78 -11.97 1.10
N GLU A 24 20.39 -12.38 -0.02
CA GLU A 24 21.16 -13.61 -0.12
C GLU A 24 22.43 -13.59 0.75
N LYS A 25 23.17 -12.47 0.74
CA LYS A 25 24.33 -12.26 1.60
C LYS A 25 23.94 -12.35 3.07
N GLU A 26 22.84 -11.70 3.47
CA GLU A 26 22.36 -11.74 4.84
C GLU A 26 21.88 -13.14 5.24
N ARG A 27 21.26 -13.89 4.33
CA ARG A 27 20.87 -15.29 4.53
C ARG A 27 22.09 -16.18 4.76
N ALA A 28 23.18 -15.99 4.02
CA ALA A 28 24.43 -16.72 4.20
C ALA A 28 25.09 -16.41 5.56
N LEU A 29 25.22 -15.12 5.91
CA LEU A 29 25.75 -14.68 7.21
C LEU A 29 24.89 -15.19 8.38
N ARG A 30 23.58 -15.26 8.20
CA ARG A 30 22.63 -15.83 9.17
C ARG A 30 22.84 -17.33 9.34
N LYS A 31 23.10 -18.09 8.27
CA LYS A 31 23.37 -19.53 8.36
C LYS A 31 24.62 -19.82 9.19
N GLU A 32 25.68 -19.03 8.99
CA GLU A 32 26.92 -19.15 9.77
C GLU A 32 26.73 -18.74 11.24
N ARG A 33 26.07 -17.60 11.54
CA ARG A 33 25.80 -17.15 12.93
C ARG A 33 24.98 -18.13 13.78
N LEU A 34 24.24 -19.01 13.10
CA LEU A 34 23.32 -19.97 13.72
C LEU A 34 23.87 -21.40 13.73
N LYS A 35 25.07 -21.63 13.18
CA LYS A 35 25.73 -22.95 13.15
C LYS A 35 26.17 -23.33 14.57
N GLY A 36 25.82 -24.53 15.01
CA GLY A 36 26.20 -25.07 16.34
C GLY A 36 25.44 -24.50 17.55
N LYS A 37 24.46 -23.61 17.36
CA LYS A 37 23.62 -23.10 18.45
C LYS A 37 22.42 -24.01 18.68
N GLU A 38 22.04 -24.20 19.95
CA GLU A 38 20.78 -24.85 20.29
C GLU A 38 19.58 -24.06 19.78
N TRP A 39 18.50 -24.77 19.44
CA TRP A 39 17.28 -24.21 18.85
C TRP A 39 16.73 -23.00 19.64
N GLN A 40 16.77 -23.07 20.97
CA GLN A 40 16.27 -22.02 21.84
C GLN A 40 17.10 -20.73 21.75
N SER A 41 18.43 -20.85 21.79
CA SER A 41 19.36 -19.73 21.58
C SER A 41 19.26 -19.14 20.16
N ARG A 42 18.97 -19.98 19.15
CA ARG A 42 18.70 -19.52 17.79
C ARG A 42 17.42 -18.68 17.73
N ASN A 43 16.36 -19.09 18.43
CA ASN A 43 15.09 -18.38 18.45
C ASN A 43 15.16 -17.04 19.19
N GLU A 44 15.87 -16.98 20.32
CA GLU A 44 16.08 -15.73 21.06
C GLU A 44 16.88 -14.71 20.25
N ALA A 45 17.96 -15.14 19.59
CA ALA A 45 18.75 -14.28 18.71
C ALA A 45 17.93 -13.78 17.51
N LEU A 46 17.05 -14.62 16.95
CA LEU A 46 16.15 -14.24 15.86
C LEU A 46 15.09 -13.25 16.30
N HIS A 47 14.51 -13.45 17.48
CA HIS A 47 13.56 -12.50 18.03
C HIS A 47 14.20 -11.15 18.30
N GLY A 48 15.39 -11.13 18.91
CA GLY A 48 16.12 -9.89 19.20
C GLY A 48 16.52 -9.10 17.95
N ALA A 49 16.98 -9.79 16.89
CA ALA A 49 17.32 -9.15 15.62
C ALA A 49 16.09 -8.58 14.89
N TRP A 50 14.96 -9.31 14.94
CA TRP A 50 13.70 -8.85 14.36
C TRP A 50 13.17 -7.60 15.09
N THR A 51 13.16 -7.60 16.42
CA THR A 51 12.60 -6.51 17.22
C THR A 51 13.43 -5.24 17.17
N THR A 52 14.76 -5.34 17.09
CA THR A 52 15.66 -4.19 17.25
C THR A 52 16.00 -3.52 15.93
N GLU A 53 16.42 -4.30 14.92
CA GLU A 53 16.99 -3.75 13.69
C GLU A 53 15.98 -3.77 12.54
N ILE A 54 15.36 -4.92 12.29
CA ILE A 54 14.46 -5.09 11.14
C ILE A 54 13.17 -4.32 11.33
N ARG A 55 12.56 -4.37 12.53
CA ARG A 55 11.34 -3.60 12.84
C ARG A 55 11.57 -2.11 12.64
N THR A 56 12.69 -1.56 13.11
CA THR A 56 12.98 -0.13 13.00
C THR A 56 13.18 0.30 11.55
N ILE A 57 13.93 -0.47 10.76
CA ILE A 57 14.13 -0.20 9.33
C ILE A 57 12.80 -0.31 8.58
N PHE A 58 12.01 -1.35 8.85
CA PHE A 58 10.74 -1.59 8.17
C PHE A 58 9.68 -0.54 8.53
N VAL A 59 9.57 -0.19 9.82
CA VAL A 59 8.67 0.85 10.31
C VAL A 59 9.09 2.21 9.75
N ASN A 60 10.39 2.56 9.78
CA ASN A 60 10.86 3.83 9.24
C ASN A 60 10.73 3.91 7.71
N ALA A 61 10.98 2.81 6.99
CA ALA A 61 10.73 2.74 5.56
C ALA A 61 9.24 2.92 5.24
N GLN A 62 8.35 2.32 6.05
CA GLN A 62 6.91 2.52 5.88
C GLN A 62 6.45 3.93 6.27
N LEU A 63 6.97 4.51 7.33
CA LEU A 63 6.65 5.88 7.74
C LEU A 63 7.14 6.90 6.71
N LYS A 64 8.32 6.68 6.10
CA LYS A 64 8.83 7.50 4.99
C LYS A 64 8.02 7.34 3.71
N ARG A 65 7.45 6.17 3.43
CA ARG A 65 6.48 6.00 2.32
C ARG A 65 5.12 6.64 2.63
N ARG A 66 4.70 6.62 3.90
CA ARG A 66 3.40 7.16 4.36
C ARG A 66 3.24 8.68 4.19
N SER A 67 4.32 9.45 4.04
CA SER A 67 4.24 10.92 3.86
C SER A 67 3.93 11.37 2.43
N GLN A 68 3.77 10.45 1.46
CA GLN A 68 3.54 10.80 0.05
C GLN A 68 2.30 10.18 -0.60
N PHE A 69 1.43 9.47 0.13
CA PHE A 69 0.21 8.92 -0.47
C PHE A 69 -0.90 9.97 -0.58
N HIS A 70 -0.72 10.88 -1.54
CA HIS A 70 -1.88 11.35 -2.29
C HIS A 70 -2.41 10.11 -3.01
N SER A 71 -3.48 9.53 -2.50
CA SER A 71 -4.20 8.49 -3.22
C SER A 71 -4.85 9.14 -4.45
N VAL A 72 -4.55 8.59 -5.62
CA VAL A 72 -4.98 9.13 -6.91
C VAL A 72 -6.21 8.37 -7.40
N CYS A 73 -7.20 9.08 -7.92
CA CYS A 73 -8.34 8.45 -8.59
C CYS A 73 -7.84 7.60 -9.78
N THR A 74 -8.28 6.36 -9.86
CA THR A 74 -7.86 5.39 -10.88
C THR A 74 -8.29 5.84 -12.28
N VAL A 75 -9.43 6.55 -12.38
CA VAL A 75 -10.02 7.01 -13.64
C VAL A 75 -9.47 8.37 -14.04
N CYS A 76 -9.79 9.43 -13.29
CA CYS A 76 -9.48 10.81 -13.71
C CYS A 76 -8.08 11.29 -13.28
N LYS A 77 -7.31 10.46 -12.57
CA LYS A 77 -5.96 10.77 -12.08
C LYS A 77 -5.85 12.01 -11.17
N LYS A 78 -6.97 12.57 -10.71
CA LYS A 78 -6.97 13.62 -9.69
C LYS A 78 -6.51 13.04 -8.35
N SER A 79 -5.59 13.72 -7.68
CA SER A 79 -5.19 13.41 -6.30
C SER A 79 -6.25 13.89 -5.32
N GLY A 80 -6.62 13.05 -4.37
CA GLY A 80 -7.55 13.40 -3.29
C GLY A 80 -7.02 12.95 -1.94
N ARG A 81 -7.37 13.70 -0.88
CA ARG A 81 -7.13 13.27 0.51
C ARG A 81 -8.05 12.11 0.92
N ILE A 82 -9.24 12.06 0.33
CA ILE A 82 -10.26 11.03 0.52
C ILE A 82 -10.60 10.50 -0.87
N LEU A 83 -10.59 9.17 -1.00
CA LEU A 83 -11.12 8.45 -2.15
C LEU A 83 -12.20 7.49 -1.69
N VAL A 84 -13.02 7.05 -2.62
CA VAL A 84 -13.88 5.88 -2.47
C VAL A 84 -13.11 4.65 -2.93
N CYS A 85 -13.07 3.61 -2.10
CA CYS A 85 -12.57 2.30 -2.46
C CYS A 85 -13.76 1.37 -2.69
N CYS A 86 -13.88 0.81 -3.89
CA CYS A 86 -14.86 -0.22 -4.20
C CYS A 86 -14.16 -1.59 -4.15
N TYR A 87 -14.65 -2.50 -3.32
CA TYR A 87 -14.07 -3.84 -3.17
C TYR A 87 -14.38 -4.75 -4.37
N ASP A 88 -15.55 -4.62 -4.98
CA ASP A 88 -15.95 -5.42 -6.15
C ASP A 88 -15.16 -5.04 -7.40
N CYS A 89 -15.07 -3.72 -7.68
CA CYS A 89 -14.28 -3.20 -8.80
C CYS A 89 -12.77 -3.23 -8.55
N LYS A 90 -12.34 -3.34 -7.28
CA LYS A 90 -10.95 -3.17 -6.84
C LYS A 90 -10.35 -1.83 -7.28
N GLN A 91 -11.16 -0.77 -7.27
CA GLN A 91 -10.78 0.56 -7.74
C GLN A 91 -10.78 1.59 -6.61
N HIS A 92 -9.90 2.58 -6.74
CA HIS A 92 -9.92 3.79 -5.92
C HIS A 92 -10.39 4.97 -6.77
N LEU A 93 -11.50 5.60 -6.41
CA LEU A 93 -12.17 6.62 -7.21
C LEU A 93 -12.29 7.91 -6.40
N CYS A 94 -12.21 9.07 -7.06
CA CYS A 94 -12.75 10.27 -6.46
C CYS A 94 -14.28 10.16 -6.44
N TRP A 95 -14.93 10.94 -5.58
CA TRP A 95 -16.39 10.94 -5.44
C TRP A 95 -17.12 11.19 -6.78
N GLU A 96 -16.59 12.04 -7.68
CA GLU A 96 -17.19 12.29 -9.00
C GLU A 96 -17.20 11.03 -9.87
N CYS A 97 -16.07 10.32 -9.93
CA CYS A 97 -15.96 9.09 -10.70
C CYS A 97 -16.75 7.97 -10.04
N ASP A 98 -16.71 7.87 -8.71
CA ASP A 98 -17.52 6.91 -7.96
C ASP A 98 -19.00 7.08 -8.26
N TYR A 99 -19.51 8.31 -8.20
CA TYR A 99 -20.89 8.62 -8.54
C TYR A 99 -21.23 8.21 -9.98
N ALA A 100 -20.39 8.59 -10.95
CA ALA A 100 -20.65 8.27 -12.36
C ALA A 100 -20.78 6.76 -12.63
N PHE A 101 -20.04 5.92 -11.89
CA PHE A 101 -20.06 4.46 -12.07
C PHE A 101 -21.07 3.76 -11.15
N HIS A 102 -21.08 4.08 -9.86
CA HIS A 102 -21.78 3.32 -8.84
C HIS A 102 -23.16 3.88 -8.50
N PHE A 103 -23.53 5.07 -8.99
CA PHE A 103 -24.89 5.58 -8.81
C PHE A 103 -25.94 4.64 -9.43
N PHE A 104 -25.66 4.11 -10.63
CA PHE A 104 -26.54 3.15 -11.32
C PHE A 104 -26.32 1.70 -10.91
N ASN A 105 -25.27 1.41 -10.12
CA ASN A 105 -24.98 0.08 -9.62
C ASN A 105 -24.64 0.14 -8.11
N PRO A 106 -25.68 0.33 -7.27
CA PRO A 106 -25.53 0.62 -5.85
C PRO A 106 -25.07 -0.58 -5.01
N LEU A 107 -25.05 -1.78 -5.59
CA LEU A 107 -24.78 -3.03 -4.86
C LEU A 107 -23.30 -3.26 -4.56
N HIS A 108 -22.43 -2.40 -5.08
CA HIS A 108 -21.00 -2.50 -4.83
C HIS A 108 -20.67 -2.09 -3.38
N ALA A 109 -19.85 -2.92 -2.73
CA ALA A 109 -19.28 -2.64 -1.42
C ALA A 109 -18.23 -1.54 -1.54
N ARG A 110 -18.59 -0.34 -1.05
CA ARG A 110 -17.78 0.87 -1.14
C ARG A 110 -17.49 1.42 0.25
N VAL A 111 -16.29 1.94 0.46
CA VAL A 111 -15.87 2.59 1.71
C VAL A 111 -15.03 3.82 1.40
N TYR A 112 -14.96 4.77 2.34
CA TYR A 112 -13.97 5.84 2.24
C TYR A 112 -12.57 5.31 2.54
N LYS A 113 -11.59 5.88 1.85
CA LYS A 113 -10.17 5.66 2.06
C LYS A 113 -9.47 7.01 2.21
N THR A 114 -8.81 7.18 3.34
CA THR A 114 -7.88 8.28 3.59
C THR A 114 -6.44 7.81 3.36
N SER A 115 -5.48 8.73 3.47
CA SER A 115 -4.05 8.38 3.43
C SER A 115 -3.61 7.41 4.53
N LYS A 116 -4.40 7.26 5.61
CA LYS A 116 -4.05 6.45 6.78
C LYS A 116 -4.94 5.21 6.94
N ASN A 117 -6.25 5.35 6.71
CA ASN A 117 -7.25 4.36 7.12
C ASN A 117 -8.38 4.21 6.08
N TYR A 118 -9.09 3.09 6.17
CA TYR A 118 -10.41 2.89 5.55
C TYR A 118 -11.51 3.20 6.56
N SER A 119 -12.66 3.70 6.09
CA SER A 119 -13.87 3.73 6.92
C SER A 119 -14.34 2.30 7.20
N THR A 120 -14.97 2.12 8.35
CA THR A 120 -15.67 0.88 8.70
C THR A 120 -17.06 0.82 8.09
N GLU A 121 -17.63 1.98 7.77
CA GLU A 121 -18.99 2.11 7.23
C GLU A 121 -18.98 1.99 5.71
N GLN A 122 -19.97 1.25 5.20
CA GLN A 122 -20.24 1.09 3.78
C GLN A 122 -20.99 2.32 3.25
N LEU A 123 -20.53 2.85 2.12
CA LEU A 123 -21.13 4.03 1.51
C LEU A 123 -22.44 3.69 0.83
N LEU A 124 -23.47 4.47 1.17
CA LEU A 124 -24.76 4.37 0.53
C LEU A 124 -24.72 5.01 -0.87
N PRO A 125 -25.66 4.66 -1.77
CA PRO A 125 -25.75 5.31 -3.08
C PRO A 125 -26.02 6.82 -2.96
N THR A 126 -26.74 7.20 -1.91
CA THR A 126 -27.13 8.57 -1.56
C THR A 126 -26.06 9.33 -0.78
N GLU A 127 -24.90 8.74 -0.52
CA GLU A 127 -23.82 9.36 0.28
C GLU A 127 -23.39 10.74 -0.25
N PHE A 128 -23.51 10.95 -1.56
CA PHE A 128 -23.15 12.19 -2.24
C PHE A 128 -24.37 13.03 -2.66
N MET A 129 -25.51 12.81 -2.00
CA MET A 129 -26.74 13.57 -2.22
C MET A 129 -27.14 14.34 -0.97
N ASN A 130 -27.64 15.55 -1.14
CA ASN A 130 -28.32 16.29 -0.08
C ASN A 130 -29.75 15.74 0.13
N GLU A 131 -30.44 16.29 1.12
CA GLU A 131 -31.82 15.96 1.48
C GLU A 131 -32.84 16.17 0.34
N PHE A 132 -32.50 16.97 -0.67
CA PHE A 132 -33.30 17.21 -1.86
C PHE A 132 -32.94 16.30 -3.05
N GLY A 133 -32.03 15.34 -2.85
CA GLY A 133 -31.55 14.43 -3.91
C GLY A 133 -30.58 15.09 -4.90
N GLN A 134 -30.04 16.26 -4.57
CA GLN A 134 -29.06 16.97 -5.39
C GLN A 134 -27.64 16.62 -4.95
N LYS A 135 -26.72 16.62 -5.91
CA LYS A 135 -25.30 16.33 -5.68
C LYS A 135 -24.66 17.40 -4.77
N ILE A 136 -23.92 16.96 -3.74
CA ILE A 136 -23.08 17.80 -2.86
C ILE A 136 -21.64 17.94 -3.34
#